data_AF-A0A7Y2YZ73-F1
#
_entry.id   AF-A0A7Y2YZ73-F1
#
_cell.length_a   1.000
_cell.length_b   1.000
_cell.length_c   1.000
_cell.angle_alpha   90.00
_cell.angle_beta   90.00
_cell.angle_gamma   90.00
#
_symmetry.space_group_name_H-M   'P 1'
#
loop_
_entity.id
_entity.type
_entity.pdbx_description
1 polymer ?
#
loop_
_entity_poly.entity_id
_entity_poly.type
_entity_poly.pdbx_seq_one_letter_code
_entity_poly.pdbx_strand_id
1 'polypeptide(L)'
;MNIKYPFALVAALLLSTTIDAAESLPLQSLNKAGEVIDAAVEAHGGAETIAGLHTLVQESTFTNFATGQSRKPGPPYDQGHQTTFNAIDTENGWFVTRNKGEGGGYIFDQGVIINGEDSWQLNHRSGTAAPMASPDFNTQSGPFVRVTPALLMKQLQARRDASNWLGETEIEGRLHDVITLVMETGPALGLYIDRETRMLTRMERVLPPFGQIEYRFLDYTEIDGIAFNQKFRLYANGEENLLINIQSTRVNAPLDGYLVVPENLERVAAVAPDELSTQEIGEGVFLIGGNATYALFVEMEDHVVAIGGTQTVPVSIAEMRKQITDKPIKYGVLTHHHSDHVPGAAAYAEEGATIITFKENEAVVRKAAADENAKLEFVEDRMTLTDGNRTIVLYNIGPTPHAENMLVAYLPDQGILFEADHFPQPANGVIPPAVPATLAFAERLDELGIRYTRLVGAHSPRIGSPADLQAALERARVLSAGAP
;
A
#
# COMPACT_ATOMS: atom_id res chain seq x y z
N MET A 1 23.28 -3.29 56.51
CA MET A 1 24.08 -2.09 56.18
C MET A 1 23.28 -1.33 55.13
N ASN A 2 22.52 -0.33 55.56
CA ASN A 2 21.56 0.42 54.74
C ASN A 2 22.30 1.49 53.94
N ILE A 3 22.12 1.52 52.62
CA ILE A 3 22.52 2.66 51.79
C ILE A 3 21.25 3.35 51.29
N LYS A 4 21.04 4.56 51.79
CA LYS A 4 20.09 5.56 51.29
C LYS A 4 20.77 6.35 50.18
N TYR A 5 20.12 6.51 49.02
CA TYR A 5 20.41 7.60 48.08
C TYR A 5 19.24 8.61 48.11
N PRO A 6 19.50 9.93 48.25
CA PRO A 6 18.49 10.92 48.59
C PRO A 6 17.88 11.64 47.37
N PHE A 7 16.57 11.84 47.42
CA PHE A 7 15.72 13.03 47.17
C PHE A 7 16.31 14.40 46.71
N ALA A 8 17.48 14.48 46.06
CA ALA A 8 18.13 15.77 45.78
C ALA A 8 17.68 16.48 44.49
N LEU A 9 17.00 15.81 43.56
CA LEU A 9 16.68 16.42 42.25
C LEU A 9 15.41 17.29 42.26
N VAL A 10 14.50 17.11 43.21
CA VAL A 10 13.18 17.79 43.22
C VAL A 10 13.22 19.14 43.95
N ALA A 11 14.16 19.34 44.88
CA ALA A 11 14.24 20.55 45.70
C ALA A 11 14.94 21.75 45.03
N ALA A 12 15.60 21.57 43.88
CA ALA A 12 16.31 22.64 43.18
C ALA A 12 15.42 23.51 42.26
N LEU A 13 14.14 23.17 42.09
CA LEU A 13 13.19 23.90 41.24
C LEU A 13 12.40 25.01 41.98
N LEU A 14 12.58 25.19 43.29
CA LEU A 14 11.73 26.08 44.11
C LEU A 14 12.35 27.45 44.44
N LEU A 15 13.39 27.88 43.74
CA LEU A 15 13.93 29.23 43.87
C LEU A 15 14.25 29.81 42.48
N SER A 16 13.23 30.10 41.68
CA SER A 16 13.37 31.02 40.56
C SER A 16 12.84 32.39 40.96
N THR A 17 13.78 33.32 41.15
CA THR A 17 13.53 34.75 41.01
C THR A 17 12.86 35.01 39.66
N THR A 18 11.81 35.83 39.64
CA THR A 18 11.15 36.35 38.43
C THR A 18 12.15 37.17 37.62
N ILE A 19 12.93 36.47 36.79
CA ILE A 19 13.61 37.03 35.64
C ILE A 19 12.69 36.66 34.49
N ASP A 20 12.16 37.64 33.76
CA ASP A 20 11.55 37.43 32.44
C ASP A 20 12.66 36.89 31.51
N ALA A 21 12.92 35.59 31.61
CA ALA A 21 13.74 34.89 30.66
C ALA A 21 12.94 34.89 29.34
N ALA A 22 13.49 35.50 28.29
CA ALA A 22 12.90 35.43 26.97
C ALA A 22 12.55 33.98 26.64
N GLU A 23 11.31 33.72 26.22
CA GLU A 23 10.86 32.36 25.93
C GLU A 23 11.80 31.71 24.92
N SER A 24 12.24 30.48 25.21
CA SER A 24 13.03 29.71 24.26
C SER A 24 12.22 29.43 22.98
N LEU A 25 12.88 29.29 21.83
CA LEU A 25 12.19 28.96 20.56
C LEU A 25 11.27 27.71 20.66
N PRO A 26 11.66 26.62 21.35
CA PRO A 26 10.76 25.49 21.56
C PRO A 26 9.50 25.86 22.35
N LEU A 27 9.64 26.68 23.41
CA LEU A 27 8.50 27.13 24.21
C LEU A 27 7.57 28.03 23.39
N GLN A 28 8.11 28.95 22.59
CA GLN A 28 7.32 29.78 21.67
C GLN A 28 6.57 28.94 20.65
N SER A 29 7.23 27.94 20.05
CA SER A 29 6.63 27.03 19.07
C SER A 29 5.52 26.17 19.69
N LEU A 30 5.72 25.65 20.90
CA LEU A 30 4.73 24.87 21.64
C LEU A 30 3.51 25.73 22.04
N ASN A 31 3.76 26.91 22.61
CA ASN A 31 2.69 27.85 22.99
C ASN A 31 1.88 28.26 21.75
N LYS A 32 2.57 28.59 20.65
CA LYS A 32 1.91 28.97 19.41
C LYS A 32 1.10 27.82 18.81
N ALA A 33 1.64 26.60 18.83
CA ALA A 33 0.89 25.42 18.42
C ALA A 33 -0.38 25.26 19.28
N GLY A 34 -0.27 25.44 20.60
CA GLY A 34 -1.40 25.40 21.52
C GLY A 34 -2.53 26.35 21.12
N GLU A 35 -2.22 27.62 20.82
CA GLU A 35 -3.21 28.60 20.35
C GLU A 35 -3.89 28.17 19.05
N VAL A 36 -3.10 27.69 18.08
CA VAL A 36 -3.62 27.26 16.76
C VAL A 36 -4.50 26.02 16.92
N ILE A 37 -4.10 25.08 17.78
CA ILE A 37 -4.88 23.87 18.09
C ILE A 37 -6.21 24.25 18.71
N ASP A 38 -6.22 25.12 19.72
CA ASP A 38 -7.45 25.52 20.41
C ASP A 38 -8.42 26.21 19.43
N ALA A 39 -7.92 27.11 18.57
CA ALA A 39 -8.72 27.76 17.54
C ALA A 39 -9.23 26.78 16.47
N ALA A 40 -8.40 25.83 16.04
CA ALA A 40 -8.80 24.82 15.07
C ALA A 40 -9.87 23.89 15.64
N VAL A 41 -9.66 23.35 16.85
CA VAL A 41 -10.62 22.48 17.53
C VAL A 41 -11.97 23.17 17.71
N GLU A 42 -11.96 24.44 18.11
CA GLU A 42 -13.19 25.24 18.24
C GLU A 42 -13.94 25.32 16.91
N ALA A 43 -13.24 25.63 15.81
CA ALA A 43 -13.85 25.72 14.49
C ALA A 43 -14.36 24.38 13.92
N HIS A 44 -13.88 23.24 14.45
CA HIS A 44 -14.36 21.92 14.02
C HIS A 44 -15.47 21.35 14.92
N GLY A 45 -15.94 22.08 15.92
CA GLY A 45 -17.08 21.69 16.76
C GLY A 45 -16.89 21.89 18.26
N GLY A 46 -15.72 22.37 18.70
CA GLY A 46 -15.44 22.62 20.11
C GLY A 46 -14.87 21.40 20.83
N ALA A 47 -14.13 21.68 21.91
CA ALA A 47 -13.32 20.66 22.56
C ALA A 47 -14.13 19.51 23.18
N GLU A 48 -15.28 19.82 23.77
CA GLU A 48 -16.16 18.82 24.39
C GLU A 48 -16.84 17.94 23.33
N THR A 49 -17.33 18.54 22.23
CA THR A 49 -17.98 17.82 21.14
C THR A 49 -17.01 16.88 20.44
N ILE A 50 -15.79 17.34 20.14
CA ILE A 50 -14.74 16.50 19.53
C ILE A 50 -14.32 15.37 20.49
N ALA A 51 -14.18 15.64 21.79
CA ALA A 51 -13.90 14.60 22.78
C ALA A 51 -15.03 13.55 22.83
N GLY A 52 -16.29 14.00 22.73
CA GLY A 52 -17.50 13.17 22.70
C GLY A 52 -17.77 12.45 21.37
N LEU A 53 -16.90 12.58 20.37
CA LEU A 53 -16.93 11.74 19.16
C LEU A 53 -16.36 10.36 19.50
N HIS A 54 -17.22 9.44 19.91
CA HIS A 54 -16.82 8.08 20.27
C HIS A 54 -16.81 7.17 19.05
N THR A 55 -17.88 7.19 18.26
CA THR A 55 -17.99 6.41 17.03
C THR A 55 -18.30 7.27 15.82
N LEU A 56 -17.82 6.83 14.65
CA LEU A 56 -18.09 7.47 13.37
C LEU A 56 -18.29 6.40 12.30
N VAL A 57 -19.37 6.53 11.51
CA VAL A 57 -19.60 5.71 10.33
C VAL A 57 -19.68 6.58 9.09
N GLN A 58 -18.91 6.26 8.05
CA GLN A 58 -18.92 6.96 6.77
C GLN A 58 -18.96 6.00 5.59
N GLU A 59 -19.78 6.37 4.60
CA GLU A 59 -19.80 5.75 3.28
C GLU A 59 -19.32 6.76 2.25
N SER A 60 -18.51 6.30 1.31
CA SER A 60 -17.81 7.18 0.38
C SER A 60 -17.64 6.53 -0.99
N THR A 61 -17.56 7.35 -2.03
CA THR A 61 -17.09 6.96 -3.35
C THR A 61 -15.68 7.49 -3.59
N PHE A 62 -14.88 6.73 -4.31
CA PHE A 62 -13.47 7.00 -4.55
C PHE A 62 -13.20 6.89 -6.05
N THR A 63 -12.42 7.83 -6.56
CA THR A 63 -11.72 7.69 -7.83
C THR A 63 -10.23 7.66 -7.53
N ASN A 64 -9.58 6.54 -7.85
CA ASN A 64 -8.13 6.41 -7.81
C ASN A 64 -7.58 6.74 -9.20
N PHE A 65 -6.54 7.58 -9.24
CA PHE A 65 -5.73 7.80 -10.42
C PHE A 65 -4.49 6.92 -10.25
N ALA A 66 -4.33 5.93 -11.13
CA ALA A 66 -3.35 4.87 -10.98
C ALA A 66 -1.92 5.34 -11.33
N THR A 67 -1.44 6.41 -10.69
CA THR A 67 -0.07 6.89 -10.84
C THR A 67 0.92 5.78 -10.46
N GLY A 68 1.77 5.37 -11.40
CA GLY A 68 2.70 4.25 -11.23
C GLY A 68 2.07 2.85 -11.22
N GLN A 69 0.76 2.75 -11.49
CA GLN A 69 -0.05 1.51 -11.50
C GLN A 69 -0.99 1.45 -12.73
N SER A 70 -0.89 2.42 -13.64
CA SER A 70 -1.69 2.50 -14.86
C SER A 70 -1.16 1.52 -15.92
N ARG A 71 -1.90 1.32 -17.01
CA ARG A 71 -1.40 0.49 -18.10
C ARG A 71 -0.17 1.08 -18.80
N LYS A 72 0.00 2.40 -18.71
CA LYS A 72 1.15 3.16 -19.19
C LYS A 72 1.99 3.71 -18.02
N PRO A 73 3.32 3.81 -18.18
CA PRO A 73 4.20 4.36 -17.15
C PRO A 73 4.03 5.87 -16.90
N GLY A 74 3.36 6.58 -17.80
CA GLY A 74 3.14 8.02 -17.72
C GLY A 74 1.69 8.41 -18.04
N PRO A 75 1.35 9.70 -17.87
CA PRO A 75 -0.01 10.20 -18.06
C PRO A 75 -0.49 10.10 -19.53
N PRO A 76 -1.81 10.11 -19.78
CA PRO A 76 -2.88 10.14 -18.78
C PRO A 76 -2.98 8.82 -18.01
N TYR A 77 -3.13 8.90 -16.69
CA TYR A 77 -3.27 7.73 -15.83
C TYR A 77 -4.67 7.13 -15.95
N ASP A 78 -4.74 5.80 -15.89
CA ASP A 78 -6.00 5.07 -15.81
C ASP A 78 -6.69 5.38 -14.47
N GLN A 79 -8.01 5.26 -14.45
CA GLN A 79 -8.82 5.52 -13.26
C GLN A 79 -9.51 4.24 -12.77
N GLY A 80 -9.44 4.02 -11.46
CA GLY A 80 -10.25 3.02 -10.75
C GLY A 80 -11.39 3.69 -9.99
N HIS A 81 -12.49 2.96 -9.82
CA HIS A 81 -13.65 3.42 -9.07
C HIS A 81 -13.99 2.41 -7.98
N GLN A 82 -14.24 2.93 -6.77
CA GLN A 82 -14.60 2.08 -5.63
C GLN A 82 -15.54 2.81 -4.68
N THR A 83 -16.29 2.02 -3.92
CA THR A 83 -17.06 2.45 -2.76
C THR A 83 -16.39 1.94 -1.50
N THR A 84 -16.42 2.74 -0.43
CA THR A 84 -15.93 2.32 0.87
C THR A 84 -16.98 2.54 1.95
N PHE A 85 -17.01 1.63 2.91
CA PHE A 85 -17.70 1.79 4.18
C PHE A 85 -16.63 1.76 5.27
N ASN A 86 -16.64 2.72 6.18
CA ASN A 86 -15.77 2.75 7.35
C ASN A 86 -16.59 3.02 8.60
N ALA A 87 -16.36 2.26 9.66
CA ALA A 87 -16.92 2.47 10.99
C ALA A 87 -15.79 2.37 12.01
N ILE A 88 -15.65 3.37 12.87
CA ILE A 88 -14.59 3.43 13.88
C ILE A 88 -15.20 3.70 15.26
N ASP A 89 -14.69 3.02 16.28
CA ASP A 89 -14.86 3.35 17.70
C ASP A 89 -13.50 3.67 18.30
N THR A 90 -13.31 4.92 18.69
CA THR A 90 -12.03 5.42 19.18
C THR A 90 -11.76 5.09 20.65
N GLU A 91 -12.77 4.70 21.41
CA GLU A 91 -12.64 4.36 22.83
C GLU A 91 -12.34 2.87 23.01
N ASN A 92 -13.03 2.02 22.25
CA ASN A 92 -12.85 0.57 22.30
C ASN A 92 -11.76 0.06 21.35
N GLY A 93 -11.25 0.90 20.46
CA GLY A 93 -10.25 0.51 19.46
C GLY A 93 -10.83 -0.44 18.40
N TRP A 94 -12.09 -0.22 18.00
CA TRP A 94 -12.75 -1.02 16.97
C TRP A 94 -12.73 -0.33 15.62
N PHE A 95 -12.53 -1.09 14.56
CA PHE A 95 -12.58 -0.56 13.20
C PHE A 95 -13.14 -1.57 12.23
N VAL A 96 -14.14 -1.19 11.45
CA VAL A 96 -14.71 -2.00 10.38
C VAL A 96 -14.58 -1.23 9.08
N THR A 97 -14.03 -1.88 8.06
CA THR A 97 -13.98 -1.32 6.72
C THR A 97 -14.43 -2.35 5.69
N ARG A 98 -15.05 -1.88 4.61
CA ARG A 98 -15.30 -2.64 3.40
C ARG A 98 -14.99 -1.78 2.19
N ASN A 99 -14.11 -2.26 1.32
CA ASN A 99 -13.71 -1.61 0.09
C ASN A 99 -14.12 -2.49 -1.09
N LYS A 100 -14.91 -1.93 -2.00
CA LYS A 100 -15.43 -2.62 -3.17
C LYS A 100 -15.23 -1.77 -4.41
N GLY A 101 -14.63 -2.31 -5.46
CA GLY A 101 -14.41 -1.56 -6.69
C GLY A 101 -13.65 -2.32 -7.75
N GLU A 102 -13.21 -1.57 -8.75
CA GLU A 102 -12.46 -2.06 -9.89
C GLU A 102 -11.45 -1.02 -10.40
N GLY A 103 -10.38 -1.51 -11.03
CA GLY A 103 -9.32 -0.70 -11.62
C GLY A 103 -8.16 -1.56 -12.10
N GLY A 104 -7.48 -1.15 -13.18
CA GLY A 104 -6.30 -1.85 -13.69
C GLY A 104 -6.53 -3.34 -14.02
N GLY A 105 -7.75 -3.71 -14.40
CA GLY A 105 -8.10 -5.12 -14.68
C GLY A 105 -8.45 -5.96 -13.47
N TYR A 106 -8.42 -5.40 -12.25
CA TYR A 106 -8.80 -6.08 -11.02
C TYR A 106 -10.19 -5.66 -10.55
N ILE A 107 -10.83 -6.56 -9.82
CA ILE A 107 -12.09 -6.31 -9.13
C ILE A 107 -11.92 -6.83 -7.71
N PHE A 108 -12.22 -6.00 -6.72
CA PHE A 108 -12.05 -6.32 -5.31
C PHE A 108 -13.33 -6.04 -4.53
N ASP A 109 -13.56 -6.84 -3.51
CA ASP A 109 -14.61 -6.66 -2.50
C ASP A 109 -14.09 -7.30 -1.21
N GLN A 110 -13.41 -6.48 -0.42
CA GLN A 110 -12.65 -6.90 0.77
C GLN A 110 -13.11 -6.10 1.98
N GLY A 111 -13.00 -6.70 3.16
CA GLY A 111 -13.29 -6.02 4.40
C GLY A 111 -12.34 -6.43 5.52
N VAL A 112 -12.31 -5.61 6.56
CA VAL A 112 -11.58 -5.87 7.80
C VAL A 112 -12.49 -5.53 8.97
N ILE A 113 -12.48 -6.38 9.99
CA ILE A 113 -13.06 -6.14 11.31
C ILE A 113 -11.92 -6.18 12.32
N ILE A 114 -11.70 -5.08 13.03
CA ILE A 114 -10.78 -4.98 14.17
C ILE A 114 -11.62 -4.91 15.44
N ASN A 115 -11.47 -5.94 16.27
CA ASN A 115 -12.16 -6.11 17.54
C ASN A 115 -11.30 -6.97 18.50
N GLY A 116 -10.12 -6.45 18.87
CA GLY A 116 -9.18 -7.21 19.71
C GLY A 116 -8.76 -8.54 19.07
N GLU A 117 -8.82 -9.62 19.84
CA GLU A 117 -8.51 -10.98 19.34
C GLU A 117 -9.55 -11.51 18.34
N ASP A 118 -10.79 -11.00 18.38
CA ASP A 118 -11.88 -11.36 17.45
C ASP A 118 -11.83 -10.53 16.16
N SER A 119 -10.64 -10.35 15.59
CA SER A 119 -10.41 -9.57 14.36
C SER A 119 -10.36 -10.45 13.11
N TRP A 120 -10.91 -9.95 12.00
CA TRP A 120 -11.12 -10.73 10.78
C TRP A 120 -10.76 -9.97 9.51
N GLN A 121 -10.17 -10.67 8.54
CA GLN A 121 -10.10 -10.28 7.15
C GLN A 121 -11.23 -10.98 6.37
N LEU A 122 -11.98 -10.21 5.60
CA LEU A 122 -13.11 -10.66 4.82
C LEU A 122 -12.79 -10.52 3.33
N ASN A 123 -13.07 -11.55 2.56
CA ASN A 123 -12.97 -11.51 1.11
C ASN A 123 -14.29 -12.00 0.51
N HIS A 124 -15.11 -11.04 0.07
CA HIS A 124 -16.42 -11.33 -0.52
C HIS A 124 -16.32 -11.88 -1.94
N ARG A 125 -15.17 -11.71 -2.61
CA ARG A 125 -14.90 -12.30 -3.93
C ARG A 125 -14.66 -13.81 -3.83
N SER A 126 -13.83 -14.25 -2.89
CA SER A 126 -13.59 -15.68 -2.63
C SER A 126 -14.64 -16.31 -1.71
N GLY A 127 -15.46 -15.50 -1.03
CA GLY A 127 -16.48 -15.97 -0.10
C GLY A 127 -15.90 -16.46 1.23
N THR A 128 -14.79 -15.87 1.69
CA THR A 128 -14.04 -16.36 2.86
C THR A 128 -13.86 -15.30 3.94
N ALA A 129 -13.75 -15.75 5.18
CA ALA A 129 -13.35 -14.95 6.34
C ALA A 129 -12.18 -15.64 7.07
N ALA A 130 -11.08 -14.92 7.28
CA ALA A 130 -9.89 -15.42 7.96
C ALA A 130 -9.65 -14.60 9.25
N PRO A 131 -9.33 -15.24 10.39
CA PRO A 131 -8.89 -14.47 11.56
C PRO A 131 -7.58 -13.76 11.26
N MET A 132 -7.38 -12.59 11.86
CA MET A 132 -6.14 -11.82 11.70
C MET A 132 -5.06 -12.34 12.63
N ALA A 133 -3.90 -12.68 12.08
CA ALA A 133 -2.76 -13.14 12.90
C ALA A 133 -2.19 -12.03 13.80
N SER A 134 -2.16 -10.80 13.29
CA SER A 134 -1.63 -9.63 14.00
C SER A 134 -2.54 -8.42 13.76
N PRO A 135 -3.71 -8.36 14.43
CA PRO A 135 -4.61 -7.20 14.31
C PRO A 135 -3.99 -5.97 14.97
N ASP A 136 -4.05 -4.84 14.29
CA ASP A 136 -3.59 -3.56 14.83
C ASP A 136 -4.55 -2.43 14.43
N PHE A 137 -5.19 -1.83 15.44
CA PHE A 137 -6.20 -0.79 15.24
C PHE A 137 -5.62 0.45 14.55
N ASN A 138 -4.44 0.91 14.95
CA ASN A 138 -3.86 2.15 14.44
C ASN A 138 -3.45 2.03 12.96
N THR A 139 -2.90 0.88 12.58
CA THR A 139 -2.51 0.56 11.20
C THR A 139 -3.73 0.49 10.31
N GLN A 140 -4.80 -0.18 10.75
CA GLN A 140 -6.00 -0.42 9.95
C GLN A 140 -6.89 0.82 9.85
N SER A 141 -7.10 1.55 10.96
CA SER A 141 -7.94 2.76 10.98
C SER A 141 -7.22 4.02 10.50
N GLY A 142 -5.88 4.04 10.54
CA GLY A 142 -5.07 5.22 10.24
C GLY A 142 -5.37 5.88 8.88
N PRO A 143 -5.57 5.14 7.77
CA PRO A 143 -5.98 5.74 6.51
C PRO A 143 -7.30 6.51 6.61
N PHE A 144 -8.29 5.96 7.31
CA PHE A 144 -9.58 6.60 7.51
C PHE A 144 -9.47 7.84 8.41
N VAL A 145 -8.68 7.77 9.48
CA VAL A 145 -8.38 8.93 10.34
C VAL A 145 -7.77 10.08 9.53
N ARG A 146 -6.78 9.80 8.68
CA ARG A 146 -6.05 10.82 7.91
C ARG A 146 -6.89 11.57 6.87
N VAL A 147 -8.01 11.01 6.43
CA VAL A 147 -8.92 11.67 5.48
C VAL A 147 -10.13 12.32 6.17
N THR A 148 -10.16 12.30 7.52
CA THR A 148 -11.29 12.76 8.33
C THR A 148 -10.83 13.82 9.36
N PRO A 149 -11.04 15.12 9.08
CA PRO A 149 -10.62 16.24 9.95
C PRO A 149 -11.07 16.11 11.40
N ALA A 150 -12.32 15.69 11.66
CA ALA A 150 -12.82 15.51 13.02
C ALA A 150 -11.99 14.51 13.84
N LEU A 151 -11.58 13.40 13.22
CA LEU A 151 -10.71 12.41 13.86
C LEU A 151 -9.28 12.93 14.05
N LEU A 152 -8.78 13.73 13.09
CA LEU A 152 -7.49 14.42 13.24
C LEU A 152 -7.52 15.44 14.38
N MET A 153 -8.61 16.21 14.54
CA MET A 153 -8.78 17.15 15.65
C MET A 153 -8.80 16.41 16.99
N LYS A 154 -9.50 15.27 17.08
CA LYS A 154 -9.47 14.42 18.28
C LYS A 154 -8.05 13.95 18.62
N GLN A 155 -7.28 13.50 17.62
CA GLN A 155 -5.87 13.12 17.81
C GLN A 155 -4.99 14.31 18.23
N LEU A 156 -5.24 15.48 17.65
CA LEU A 156 -4.50 16.71 17.93
C LEU A 156 -4.73 17.20 19.36
N GLN A 157 -5.97 17.14 19.86
CA GLN A 157 -6.26 17.43 21.26
C GLN A 157 -5.54 16.49 22.21
N ALA A 158 -5.62 15.18 21.95
CA ALA A 158 -5.02 14.15 22.81
C ALA A 158 -3.48 14.22 22.83
N ARG A 159 -2.86 14.77 21.79
CA ARG A 159 -1.40 14.79 21.60
C ARG A 159 -0.82 16.20 21.50
N ARG A 160 -1.54 17.22 21.98
CA ARG A 160 -1.14 18.63 21.81
C ARG A 160 0.26 18.95 22.33
N ASP A 161 0.70 18.27 23.39
CA ASP A 161 2.01 18.49 24.02
C ASP A 161 3.18 18.00 23.15
N ALA A 162 2.89 17.21 22.10
CA ALA A 162 3.87 16.76 21.10
C ALA A 162 3.79 17.57 19.79
N SER A 163 2.91 18.57 19.71
CA SER A 163 2.73 19.42 18.53
C SER A 163 3.60 20.67 18.60
N ASN A 164 4.21 21.02 17.46
CA ASN A 164 5.02 22.22 17.31
C ASN A 164 4.50 23.05 16.15
N TRP A 165 4.57 24.37 16.29
CA TRP A 165 4.30 25.30 15.20
C TRP A 165 5.55 25.45 14.33
N LEU A 166 5.39 25.22 13.03
CA LEU A 166 6.47 25.22 12.05
C LEU A 166 6.64 26.56 11.34
N GLY A 167 5.62 27.42 11.38
CA GLY A 167 5.63 28.70 10.71
C GLY A 167 4.31 29.05 10.05
N GLU A 168 4.31 30.17 9.34
CA GLU A 168 3.21 30.61 8.49
C GLU A 168 3.55 30.36 7.02
N THR A 169 2.52 30.10 6.21
CA THR A 169 2.68 30.00 4.76
C THR A 169 1.41 30.45 4.04
N GLU A 170 1.55 30.94 2.81
CA GLU A 170 0.42 31.31 1.97
C GLU A 170 0.11 30.16 0.99
N ILE A 171 -1.15 29.74 0.96
CA ILE A 171 -1.65 28.68 0.08
C ILE A 171 -2.87 29.25 -0.65
N GLU A 172 -2.79 29.32 -1.98
CA GLU A 172 -3.90 29.78 -2.83
C GLU A 172 -4.45 31.15 -2.40
N GLY A 173 -3.58 32.07 -2.00
CA GLY A 173 -3.97 33.43 -1.57
C GLY A 173 -4.44 33.53 -0.12
N ARG A 174 -4.41 32.43 0.65
CA ARG A 174 -4.84 32.40 2.06
C ARG A 174 -3.68 32.05 2.99
N LEU A 175 -3.57 32.79 4.10
CA LEU A 175 -2.51 32.59 5.08
C LEU A 175 -2.87 31.45 6.03
N HIS A 176 -1.93 30.54 6.25
CA HIS A 176 -2.10 29.36 7.09
C HIS A 176 -1.03 29.32 8.19
N ASP A 177 -1.44 28.86 9.37
CA ASP A 177 -0.53 28.35 10.40
C ASP A 177 -0.22 26.88 10.12
N VAL A 178 1.04 26.48 10.26
CA VAL A 178 1.46 25.08 10.08
C VAL A 178 1.86 24.49 11.42
N ILE A 179 1.23 23.37 11.80
CA ILE A 179 1.52 22.64 13.05
C ILE A 179 1.79 21.17 12.78
N THR A 180 2.57 20.52 13.64
CA THR A 180 2.82 19.08 13.54
C THR A 180 1.77 18.26 14.28
N LEU A 181 1.43 17.09 13.74
CA LEU A 181 0.74 16.02 14.44
C LEU A 181 1.53 14.71 14.29
N VAL A 182 1.88 14.08 15.41
CA VAL A 182 2.49 12.74 15.43
C VAL A 182 1.42 11.75 15.89
N MET A 183 0.97 10.89 14.98
CA MET A 183 0.05 9.79 15.29
C MET A 183 0.82 8.61 15.92
N GLU A 184 0.09 7.61 16.42
CA GLU A 184 0.70 6.39 16.97
C GLU A 184 1.58 5.65 15.96
N THR A 185 1.14 5.62 14.70
CA THR A 185 1.84 4.94 13.61
C THR A 185 2.03 5.88 12.43
N GLY A 186 3.23 5.81 11.83
CA GLY A 186 3.57 6.54 10.62
C GLY A 186 4.38 7.82 10.86
N PRO A 187 4.75 8.51 9.77
CA PRO A 187 5.54 9.73 9.86
C PRO A 187 4.72 10.89 10.45
N ALA A 188 5.43 11.91 10.97
CA ALA A 188 4.81 13.16 11.39
C ALA A 188 4.04 13.81 10.23
N LEU A 189 2.91 14.43 10.58
CA LEU A 189 2.02 15.13 9.68
C LEU A 189 2.20 16.64 9.86
N GLY A 190 2.25 17.40 8.76
CA GLY A 190 2.11 18.85 8.77
C GLY A 190 0.65 19.22 8.49
N LEU A 191 -0.02 19.86 9.43
CA LEU A 191 -1.40 20.33 9.31
C LEU A 191 -1.40 21.83 9.03
N TYR A 192 -2.15 22.25 8.01
CA TYR A 192 -2.24 23.64 7.59
C TYR A 192 -3.63 24.17 7.95
N ILE A 193 -3.66 25.06 8.94
CA ILE A 193 -4.87 25.66 9.49
C ILE A 193 -5.02 27.04 8.89
N ASP A 194 -6.11 27.27 8.17
CA ASP A 194 -6.42 28.57 7.58
C ASP A 194 -6.65 29.62 8.68
N ARG A 195 -5.99 30.79 8.59
CA ARG A 195 -6.02 31.78 9.69
C ARG A 195 -7.33 32.54 9.81
N GLU A 196 -8.13 32.60 8.75
CA GLU A 196 -9.41 33.30 8.76
C GLU A 196 -10.51 32.38 9.29
N THR A 197 -10.65 31.21 8.67
CA THR A 197 -11.71 30.24 8.95
C THR A 197 -11.37 29.30 10.10
N ARG A 198 -10.08 29.16 10.47
CA ARG A 198 -9.55 28.19 11.43
C ARG A 198 -9.78 26.73 11.05
N MET A 199 -10.16 26.48 9.80
CA MET A 199 -10.39 25.14 9.27
C MET A 199 -9.08 24.47 8.84
N LEU A 200 -9.02 23.15 8.99
CA LEU A 200 -7.97 22.33 8.39
C LEU A 200 -8.22 22.23 6.88
N THR A 201 -7.37 22.82 6.05
CA THR A 201 -7.58 22.84 4.59
C THR A 201 -6.61 21.93 3.85
N ARG A 202 -5.41 21.73 4.43
CA ARG A 202 -4.35 20.90 3.86
C ARG A 202 -3.63 20.12 4.96
N MET A 203 -3.16 18.93 4.61
CA MET A 203 -2.19 18.17 5.38
C MET A 203 -1.09 17.65 4.46
N GLU A 204 0.11 17.44 4.98
CA GLU A 204 1.21 16.81 4.26
C GLU A 204 1.93 15.77 5.10
N ARG A 205 2.56 14.82 4.41
CA ARG A 205 3.60 13.96 4.97
C ARG A 205 4.59 13.54 3.90
N VAL A 206 5.80 13.17 4.31
CA VAL A 206 6.73 12.46 3.44
C VAL A 206 6.62 10.97 3.76
N LEU A 207 6.34 10.17 2.75
CA LEU A 207 6.25 8.72 2.86
C LEU A 207 7.26 8.10 1.88
N PRO A 208 8.48 7.76 2.31
CA PRO A 208 9.33 6.86 1.52
C PRO A 208 8.58 5.54 1.33
N PRO A 209 8.50 4.90 0.13
CA PRO A 209 9.12 5.16 -1.18
C PRO A 209 8.34 6.11 -2.13
N PHE A 210 7.18 6.62 -1.71
CA PHE A 210 6.26 7.39 -2.54
C PHE A 210 6.54 8.89 -2.60
N GLY A 211 7.39 9.42 -1.72
CA GLY A 211 7.77 10.84 -1.71
C GLY A 211 6.78 11.72 -0.94
N GLN A 212 6.50 12.91 -1.46
CA GLN A 212 5.60 13.88 -0.81
C GLN A 212 4.14 13.51 -1.06
N ILE A 213 3.35 13.38 0.01
CA ILE A 213 1.91 13.16 -0.06
C ILE A 213 1.21 14.38 0.51
N GLU A 214 0.33 14.96 -0.30
CA GLU A 214 -0.49 16.11 0.05
C GLU A 214 -1.96 15.72 0.11
N TYR A 215 -2.67 16.28 1.09
CA TYR A 215 -4.06 16.02 1.42
C TYR A 215 -4.81 17.35 1.38
N ARG A 216 -6.00 17.37 0.77
CA ARG A 216 -6.88 18.55 0.71
C ARG A 216 -8.26 18.18 1.24
N PHE A 217 -8.73 18.95 2.21
CA PHE A 217 -10.05 18.80 2.82
C PHE A 217 -10.95 19.89 2.27
N LEU A 218 -12.05 19.49 1.63
CA LEU A 218 -12.88 20.37 0.82
C LEU A 218 -14.34 20.24 1.24
N ASP A 219 -15.11 21.29 0.96
CA ASP A 219 -16.57 21.30 1.07
C ASP A 219 -17.06 20.91 2.48
N TYR A 220 -16.66 21.65 3.51
CA TYR A 220 -17.08 21.37 4.90
C TYR A 220 -18.59 21.54 5.09
N THR A 221 -19.18 20.68 5.91
CA THR A 221 -20.56 20.76 6.39
C THR A 221 -20.60 20.34 7.85
N GLU A 222 -21.47 20.98 8.64
CA GLU A 222 -21.68 20.64 10.04
C GLU A 222 -22.68 19.47 10.15
N ILE A 223 -22.31 18.45 10.93
CA ILE A 223 -23.15 17.28 11.24
C ILE A 223 -23.03 17.04 12.74
N ASP A 224 -24.15 17.10 13.46
CA ASP A 224 -24.20 16.96 14.93
C ASP A 224 -23.20 17.90 15.66
N GLY A 225 -23.06 19.14 15.16
CA GLY A 225 -22.17 20.15 15.73
C GLY A 225 -20.69 19.96 15.41
N ILE A 226 -20.31 19.00 14.55
CA ILE A 226 -18.93 18.75 14.14
C ILE A 226 -18.77 19.07 12.66
N ALA A 227 -17.67 19.74 12.29
CA ALA A 227 -17.36 20.04 10.90
C ALA A 227 -16.71 18.84 10.19
N PHE A 228 -17.36 18.34 9.14
CA PHE A 228 -16.85 17.28 8.28
C PHE A 228 -16.68 17.77 6.85
N ASN A 229 -15.52 17.49 6.24
CA ASN A 229 -15.35 17.67 4.81
C ASN A 229 -16.30 16.73 4.06
N GLN A 230 -16.87 17.17 2.94
CA GLN A 230 -17.68 16.30 2.07
C GLN A 230 -16.87 15.78 0.87
N LYS A 231 -15.73 16.43 0.59
CA LYS A 231 -14.82 16.05 -0.49
C LYS A 231 -13.38 16.06 0.01
N PHE A 232 -12.59 15.17 -0.56
CA PHE A 232 -11.18 15.06 -0.22
C PHE A 232 -10.35 14.75 -1.47
N ARG A 233 -9.18 15.37 -1.58
CA ARG A 233 -8.20 15.08 -2.64
C ARG A 233 -6.84 14.73 -2.06
N LEU A 234 -6.16 13.79 -2.70
CA LEU A 234 -4.78 13.44 -2.41
C LEU A 234 -3.93 13.62 -3.65
N TYR A 235 -2.75 14.19 -3.45
CA TYR A 235 -1.72 14.32 -4.47
C TYR A 235 -0.46 13.58 -4.03
N ALA A 236 0.15 12.83 -4.95
CA ALA A 236 1.43 12.18 -4.75
C ALA A 236 2.47 12.89 -5.65
N ASN A 237 3.48 13.51 -5.04
CA ASN A 237 4.48 14.33 -5.73
C ASN A 237 3.89 15.38 -6.68
N GLY A 238 2.77 15.99 -6.29
CA GLY A 238 2.06 17.01 -7.07
C GLY A 238 1.08 16.46 -8.12
N GLU A 239 1.02 15.15 -8.34
CA GLU A 239 0.07 14.52 -9.25
C GLU A 239 -1.19 14.06 -8.52
N GLU A 240 -2.37 14.30 -9.12
CA GLU A 240 -3.65 13.84 -8.54
C GLU A 240 -3.66 12.32 -8.46
N ASN A 241 -3.96 11.79 -7.28
CA ASN A 241 -3.87 10.36 -7.00
C ASN A 241 -5.19 9.80 -6.46
N LEU A 242 -5.90 10.57 -5.63
CA LEU A 242 -7.17 10.12 -5.06
C LEU A 242 -8.17 11.26 -4.95
N LEU A 243 -9.41 10.97 -5.30
CA LEU A 243 -10.58 11.78 -5.01
C LEU A 243 -11.55 10.94 -4.17
N ILE A 244 -12.03 11.49 -3.06
CA ILE A 244 -13.08 10.90 -2.23
C ILE A 244 -14.27 11.85 -2.17
N ASN A 245 -15.47 11.34 -2.38
CA ASN A 245 -16.72 12.04 -2.11
C ASN A 245 -17.50 11.28 -1.03
N ILE A 246 -17.67 11.92 0.13
CA ILE A 246 -18.40 11.35 1.26
C ILE A 246 -19.90 11.39 0.93
N GLN A 247 -20.55 10.23 1.03
CA GLN A 247 -21.96 10.05 0.70
C GLN A 247 -22.83 10.15 1.95
N SER A 248 -22.35 9.61 3.07
CA SER A 248 -23.06 9.67 4.34
C SER A 248 -22.08 9.72 5.51
N THR A 249 -22.50 10.39 6.58
CA THR A 249 -21.79 10.43 7.86
C THR A 249 -22.79 10.22 8.99
N ARG A 250 -22.47 9.34 9.93
CA ARG A 250 -23.27 9.09 11.14
C ARG A 250 -22.35 9.16 12.35
N VAL A 251 -22.66 10.07 13.27
CA VAL A 251 -21.90 10.32 14.50
C VAL A 251 -22.50 9.51 15.63
N ASN A 252 -21.66 8.89 16.47
CA ASN A 252 -22.04 8.17 17.68
C ASN A 252 -23.12 7.08 17.45
N ALA A 253 -23.09 6.45 16.28
CA ALA A 253 -23.97 5.32 15.95
C ALA A 253 -23.44 3.99 16.55
N PRO A 254 -24.33 3.06 16.95
CA PRO A 254 -23.92 1.75 17.44
C PRO A 254 -23.23 0.92 16.35
N LEU A 255 -22.20 0.16 16.73
CA LEU A 255 -21.37 -0.60 15.79
C LEU A 255 -21.52 -2.12 15.88
N ASP A 256 -22.24 -2.65 16.87
CA ASP A 256 -22.31 -4.09 17.17
C ASP A 256 -22.67 -4.94 15.93
N GLY A 257 -23.58 -4.44 15.09
CA GLY A 257 -23.99 -5.11 13.86
C GLY A 257 -22.91 -5.21 12.77
N TYR A 258 -21.85 -4.38 12.84
CA TYR A 258 -20.73 -4.40 11.89
C TYR A 258 -19.56 -5.27 12.38
N LEU A 259 -19.52 -5.63 13.66
CA LEU A 259 -18.44 -6.42 14.27
C LEU A 259 -18.62 -7.93 14.07
N VAL A 260 -19.64 -8.35 13.32
CA VAL A 260 -19.97 -9.77 13.10
C VAL A 260 -19.51 -10.20 11.72
N VAL A 261 -18.83 -11.34 11.65
CA VAL A 261 -18.51 -12.01 10.38
C VAL A 261 -19.80 -12.46 9.69
N PRO A 262 -20.08 -12.04 8.44
CA PRO A 262 -21.26 -12.48 7.72
C PRO A 262 -21.34 -14.01 7.59
N GLU A 263 -22.52 -14.58 7.84
CA GLU A 263 -22.74 -16.04 7.86
C GLU A 263 -22.49 -16.71 6.50
N ASN A 264 -22.58 -15.96 5.41
CA ASN A 264 -22.35 -16.46 4.05
C ASN A 264 -20.87 -16.58 3.68
N LEU A 265 -19.94 -16.23 4.58
CA LEU A 265 -18.50 -16.39 4.37
C LEU A 265 -17.99 -17.65 5.05
N GLU A 266 -17.26 -18.46 4.28
CA GLU A 266 -16.57 -19.64 4.79
C GLU A 266 -15.40 -19.22 5.68
N ARG A 267 -15.34 -19.74 6.92
CA ARG A 267 -14.23 -19.47 7.82
C ARG A 267 -13.02 -20.32 7.43
N VAL A 268 -11.90 -19.65 7.13
CA VAL A 268 -10.64 -20.28 6.75
C VAL A 268 -9.54 -19.94 7.75
N ALA A 269 -8.40 -20.59 7.65
CA ALA A 269 -7.24 -20.31 8.50
C ALA A 269 -6.72 -18.87 8.31
N ALA A 270 -6.09 -18.32 9.37
CA ALA A 270 -5.41 -17.04 9.29
C ALA A 270 -4.34 -17.04 8.19
N VAL A 271 -4.19 -15.91 7.51
CA VAL A 271 -3.07 -15.67 6.61
C VAL A 271 -2.01 -14.89 7.39
N ALA A 272 -0.84 -15.48 7.53
CA ALA A 272 0.33 -14.80 8.10
C ALA A 272 1.27 -14.37 6.96
N PRO A 273 1.96 -13.23 7.10
CA PRO A 273 3.08 -12.91 6.24
C PRO A 273 4.09 -14.07 6.21
N ASP A 274 4.47 -14.46 5.01
CA ASP A 274 5.51 -15.45 4.77
C ASP A 274 6.89 -14.89 5.14
N GLU A 275 7.70 -15.72 5.80
CA GLU A 275 9.09 -15.38 6.09
C GLU A 275 9.94 -15.41 4.81
N LEU A 276 11.10 -14.73 4.84
CA LEU A 276 12.09 -14.84 3.76
C LEU A 276 12.47 -16.31 3.57
N SER A 277 12.26 -16.81 2.35
CA SER A 277 12.45 -18.21 2.00
C SER A 277 13.13 -18.37 0.65
N THR A 278 13.86 -19.48 0.50
CA THR A 278 14.46 -19.94 -0.76
C THR A 278 13.85 -21.28 -1.11
N GLN A 279 13.15 -21.34 -2.24
CA GLN A 279 12.51 -22.57 -2.73
C GLN A 279 13.15 -22.97 -4.06
N GLU A 280 13.77 -24.15 -4.11
CA GLU A 280 14.19 -24.74 -5.39
C GLU A 280 12.96 -25.38 -6.05
N ILE A 281 12.46 -24.75 -7.10
CA ILE A 281 11.22 -25.14 -7.79
C ILE A 281 11.48 -25.90 -9.08
N GLY A 282 12.72 -26.33 -9.30
CA GLY A 282 13.25 -27.05 -10.44
C GLY A 282 14.77 -27.02 -10.32
N GLU A 283 15.47 -27.99 -10.91
CA GLU A 283 16.94 -28.07 -10.81
C GLU A 283 17.58 -26.72 -11.18
N GLY A 284 18.26 -26.05 -10.24
CA GLY A 284 18.87 -24.74 -10.45
C GLY A 284 17.86 -23.61 -10.77
N VAL A 285 16.60 -23.74 -10.34
CA VAL A 285 15.56 -22.71 -10.49
C VAL A 285 14.99 -22.37 -9.11
N PHE A 286 15.25 -21.17 -8.63
CA PHE A 286 14.94 -20.78 -7.26
C PHE A 286 13.92 -19.65 -7.21
N LEU A 287 12.83 -19.84 -6.48
CA LEU A 287 11.90 -18.77 -6.09
C LEU A 287 12.33 -18.26 -4.71
N ILE A 288 12.71 -16.99 -4.62
CA ILE A 288 13.27 -16.43 -3.40
C ILE A 288 12.57 -15.13 -3.05
N GLY A 289 12.10 -15.03 -1.81
CA GLY A 289 11.35 -13.87 -1.35
C GLY A 289 10.66 -14.11 -0.02
N GLY A 290 9.89 -13.11 0.40
CA GLY A 290 9.18 -13.09 1.67
C GLY A 290 8.18 -11.94 1.70
N ASN A 291 7.23 -12.01 2.63
CA ASN A 291 6.16 -11.04 2.80
C ASN A 291 5.45 -10.69 1.47
N ALA A 292 5.02 -11.72 0.74
CA ALA A 292 4.36 -11.61 -0.56
C ALA A 292 5.14 -10.79 -1.60
N THR A 293 6.47 -10.85 -1.58
CA THR A 293 7.32 -10.27 -2.62
C THR A 293 8.42 -11.27 -2.99
N TYR A 294 8.47 -11.65 -4.26
CA TYR A 294 9.32 -12.72 -4.76
C TYR A 294 10.01 -12.37 -6.08
N ALA A 295 11.14 -13.03 -6.32
CA ALA A 295 11.83 -13.04 -7.60
C ALA A 295 12.31 -14.47 -7.90
N LEU A 296 12.42 -14.78 -9.20
CA LEU A 296 12.93 -16.05 -9.69
C LEU A 296 14.41 -15.91 -10.08
N PHE A 297 15.24 -16.86 -9.67
CA PHE A 297 16.65 -16.94 -10.05
C PHE A 297 16.89 -18.25 -10.79
N VAL A 298 17.33 -18.14 -12.04
CA VAL A 298 17.57 -19.29 -12.91
C VAL A 298 19.06 -19.43 -13.12
N GLU A 299 19.62 -20.53 -12.63
CA GLU A 299 20.98 -20.92 -12.90
C GLU A 299 21.12 -21.34 -14.36
N MET A 300 22.09 -20.73 -15.04
CA MET A 300 22.55 -21.08 -16.39
C MET A 300 23.97 -21.65 -16.29
N GLU A 301 24.60 -22.05 -17.40
CA GLU A 301 25.92 -22.68 -17.44
C GLU A 301 27.00 -21.81 -16.77
N ASP A 302 27.10 -20.54 -17.15
CA ASP A 302 28.12 -19.59 -16.70
C ASP A 302 27.57 -18.35 -15.98
N HIS A 303 26.24 -18.22 -15.83
CA HIS A 303 25.60 -17.04 -15.26
C HIS A 303 24.26 -17.36 -14.56
N VAL A 304 23.64 -16.34 -13.98
CA VAL A 304 22.27 -16.35 -13.45
C VAL A 304 21.41 -15.36 -14.22
N VAL A 305 20.15 -15.73 -14.46
CA VAL A 305 19.08 -14.81 -14.89
C VAL A 305 18.14 -14.59 -13.71
N ALA A 306 18.03 -13.35 -13.24
CA ALA A 306 17.08 -12.94 -12.22
C ALA A 306 15.82 -12.36 -12.87
N ILE A 307 14.63 -12.74 -12.41
CA ILE A 307 13.34 -12.40 -13.03
C ILE A 307 12.37 -11.91 -11.96
N GLY A 308 11.75 -10.75 -12.22
CA GLY A 308 10.99 -10.00 -11.22
C GLY A 308 11.83 -8.84 -10.66
N GLY A 309 11.18 -7.78 -10.20
CA GLY A 309 11.87 -6.58 -9.73
C GLY A 309 11.28 -6.01 -8.44
N THR A 310 10.71 -6.87 -7.61
CA THR A 310 10.10 -6.46 -6.35
C THR A 310 11.14 -5.95 -5.35
N GLN A 311 10.68 -5.29 -4.29
CA GLN A 311 11.56 -4.74 -3.25
C GLN A 311 12.41 -5.77 -2.49
N THR A 312 12.10 -7.07 -2.63
CA THR A 312 12.86 -8.16 -1.99
C THR A 312 14.17 -8.46 -2.71
N VAL A 313 14.34 -8.03 -3.97
CA VAL A 313 15.47 -8.43 -4.82
C VAL A 313 16.84 -8.30 -4.14
N PRO A 314 17.18 -7.21 -3.42
CA PRO A 314 18.47 -7.11 -2.73
C PRO A 314 18.72 -8.26 -1.73
N VAL A 315 17.73 -8.59 -0.89
CA VAL A 315 17.87 -9.69 0.08
C VAL A 315 17.78 -11.06 -0.59
N SER A 316 16.98 -11.20 -1.64
CA SER A 316 16.88 -12.44 -2.41
C SER A 316 18.17 -12.75 -3.19
N ILE A 317 18.91 -11.75 -3.68
CA ILE A 317 20.23 -11.96 -4.27
C ILE A 317 21.20 -12.52 -3.22
N ALA A 318 21.20 -11.96 -2.00
CA ALA A 318 22.04 -12.46 -0.92
C ALA A 318 21.73 -13.92 -0.55
N GLU A 319 20.45 -14.32 -0.57
CA GLU A 319 20.04 -15.72 -0.38
C GLU A 319 20.42 -16.60 -1.57
N MET A 320 20.24 -16.13 -2.81
CA MET A 320 20.64 -16.84 -4.03
C MET A 320 22.14 -17.16 -4.02
N ARG A 321 22.98 -16.23 -3.56
CA ARG A 321 24.44 -16.41 -3.48
C ARG A 321 24.87 -17.54 -2.53
N LYS A 322 23.99 -18.02 -1.65
CA LYS A 322 24.23 -19.21 -0.82
C LYS A 322 24.02 -20.51 -1.60
N GLN A 323 23.23 -20.46 -2.68
CA GLN A 323 22.94 -21.59 -3.56
C GLN A 323 23.86 -21.59 -4.78
N ILE A 324 24.09 -20.42 -5.38
CA ILE A 324 24.89 -20.23 -6.60
C ILE A 324 26.04 -19.26 -6.30
N THR A 325 27.22 -19.79 -5.99
CA THR A 325 28.33 -18.98 -5.44
C THR A 325 29.18 -18.28 -6.50
N ASP A 326 29.36 -18.89 -7.68
CA ASP A 326 30.46 -18.52 -8.59
C ASP A 326 29.99 -17.87 -9.91
N LYS A 327 28.69 -17.68 -10.10
CA LYS A 327 28.10 -17.23 -11.37
C LYS A 327 27.56 -15.80 -11.27
N PRO A 328 27.97 -14.85 -12.13
CA PRO A 328 27.44 -13.49 -12.12
C PRO A 328 25.96 -13.45 -12.51
N ILE A 329 25.22 -12.44 -12.04
CA ILE A 329 23.89 -12.15 -12.61
C ILE A 329 24.15 -11.42 -13.93
N LYS A 330 23.83 -12.07 -15.06
CA LYS A 330 24.03 -11.46 -16.38
C LYS A 330 22.83 -10.64 -16.80
N TYR A 331 21.63 -11.09 -16.43
CA TYR A 331 20.37 -10.45 -16.79
C TYR A 331 19.46 -10.29 -15.57
N GLY A 332 18.89 -9.09 -15.41
CA GLY A 332 17.80 -8.81 -14.48
C GLY A 332 16.55 -8.43 -15.27
N VAL A 333 15.51 -9.25 -15.24
CA VAL A 333 14.28 -9.06 -16.02
C VAL A 333 13.23 -8.38 -15.17
N LEU A 334 12.84 -7.16 -15.54
CA LEU A 334 11.71 -6.45 -14.94
C LEU A 334 10.45 -6.74 -15.76
N THR A 335 9.44 -7.35 -15.16
CA THR A 335 8.25 -7.83 -15.89
C THR A 335 7.46 -6.67 -16.51
N HIS A 336 7.28 -5.59 -15.77
CA HIS A 336 6.61 -4.37 -16.23
C HIS A 336 6.99 -3.17 -15.34
N HIS A 337 6.35 -2.01 -15.54
CA HIS A 337 6.78 -0.73 -14.97
C HIS A 337 6.11 -0.34 -13.64
N HIS A 338 5.22 -1.18 -13.09
CA HIS A 338 4.52 -0.79 -11.87
C HIS A 338 5.49 -0.59 -10.71
N SER A 339 5.12 0.32 -9.82
CA SER A 339 6.01 0.85 -8.78
C SER A 339 6.57 -0.20 -7.83
N ASP A 340 5.91 -1.34 -7.72
CA ASP A 340 6.31 -2.51 -6.93
C ASP A 340 7.09 -3.57 -7.72
N HIS A 341 7.29 -3.39 -9.03
CA HIS A 341 8.04 -4.32 -9.91
C HIS A 341 9.33 -3.74 -10.49
N VAL A 342 9.65 -2.49 -10.19
CA VAL A 342 10.90 -1.82 -10.54
C VAL A 342 11.90 -1.59 -9.39
N PRO A 343 11.55 -1.68 -8.08
CA PRO A 343 12.52 -1.43 -7.00
C PRO A 343 13.81 -2.26 -7.06
N GLY A 344 13.76 -3.47 -7.62
CA GLY A 344 14.92 -4.34 -7.80
C GLY A 344 15.93 -3.85 -8.85
N ALA A 345 15.59 -2.84 -9.66
CA ALA A 345 16.47 -2.32 -10.72
C ALA A 345 17.82 -1.83 -10.19
N ALA A 346 17.85 -1.18 -9.03
CA ALA A 346 19.10 -0.68 -8.43
C ALA A 346 20.07 -1.83 -8.09
N ALA A 347 19.55 -2.93 -7.52
CA ALA A 347 20.36 -4.09 -7.20
C ALA A 347 20.89 -4.80 -8.46
N TYR A 348 20.09 -4.88 -9.53
CA TYR A 348 20.57 -5.43 -10.80
C TYR A 348 21.67 -4.57 -11.45
N ALA A 349 21.54 -3.24 -11.38
CA ALA A 349 22.58 -2.33 -11.84
C ALA A 349 23.88 -2.47 -11.01
N GLU A 350 23.77 -2.60 -9.68
CA GLU A 350 24.91 -2.83 -8.78
C GLU A 350 25.65 -4.14 -9.06
N GLU A 351 24.92 -5.22 -9.39
CA GLU A 351 25.48 -6.50 -9.84
C GLU A 351 26.09 -6.43 -11.26
N GLY A 352 25.96 -5.28 -11.95
CA GLY A 352 26.49 -5.05 -13.29
C GLY A 352 25.70 -5.75 -14.40
N ALA A 353 24.50 -6.26 -14.08
CA ALA A 353 23.62 -6.99 -14.98
C ALA A 353 23.06 -6.08 -16.09
N THR A 354 22.69 -6.69 -17.22
CA THR A 354 21.84 -6.04 -18.21
C THR A 354 20.38 -6.16 -17.76
N ILE A 355 19.72 -5.02 -17.56
CA ILE A 355 18.30 -4.97 -17.17
C ILE A 355 17.45 -5.11 -18.43
N ILE A 356 16.64 -6.15 -18.48
CA ILE A 356 15.69 -6.42 -19.56
C ILE A 356 14.34 -5.82 -19.19
N THR A 357 13.80 -4.98 -20.08
CA THR A 357 12.49 -4.34 -19.90
C THR A 357 11.90 -3.89 -21.26
N PHE A 358 10.81 -3.11 -21.25
CA PHE A 358 10.27 -2.48 -22.45
C PHE A 358 10.84 -1.06 -22.63
N LYS A 359 10.92 -0.59 -23.88
CA LYS A 359 11.45 0.75 -24.19
C LYS A 359 10.66 1.86 -23.51
N GLU A 360 9.34 1.69 -23.44
CA GLU A 360 8.39 2.60 -22.80
C GLU A 360 8.67 2.77 -21.31
N ASN A 361 9.30 1.77 -20.67
CA ASN A 361 9.57 1.75 -19.24
C ASN A 361 10.90 2.43 -18.87
N GLU A 362 11.72 2.82 -19.86
CA GLU A 362 13.10 3.27 -19.65
C GLU A 362 13.22 4.35 -18.56
N ALA A 363 12.39 5.39 -18.62
CA ALA A 363 12.47 6.50 -17.66
C ALA A 363 12.20 6.05 -16.22
N VAL A 364 11.20 5.18 -16.02
CA VAL A 364 10.84 4.66 -14.70
C VAL A 364 11.93 3.70 -14.19
N VAL A 365 12.48 2.86 -15.07
CA VAL A 365 13.54 1.91 -14.73
C VAL A 365 14.85 2.62 -14.38
N ARG A 366 15.29 3.63 -15.15
CA ARG A 366 16.49 4.42 -14.80
C ARG A 366 16.34 5.14 -13.47
N LYS A 367 15.17 5.74 -13.22
CA LYS A 367 14.85 6.37 -11.94
C LYS A 367 14.92 5.36 -10.79
N ALA A 368 14.33 4.18 -10.95
CA ALA A 368 14.36 3.13 -9.94
C ALA A 368 15.77 2.54 -9.73
N ALA A 369 16.57 2.45 -10.79
CA ALA A 369 17.97 2.03 -10.72
C ALA A 369 18.87 3.06 -10.00
N ALA A 370 18.44 4.31 -9.92
CA ALA A 370 19.27 5.45 -9.48
C ALA A 370 20.59 5.55 -10.27
N ASP A 371 20.59 5.10 -11.54
CA ASP A 371 21.73 5.10 -12.44
C ASP A 371 21.27 5.38 -13.88
N GLU A 372 21.59 6.58 -14.37
CA GLU A 372 21.30 6.99 -15.75
C GLU A 372 22.05 6.15 -16.80
N ASN A 373 23.15 5.49 -16.42
CA ASN A 373 23.96 4.65 -17.29
C ASN A 373 23.68 3.15 -17.12
N ALA A 374 22.63 2.77 -16.38
CA ALA A 374 22.23 1.38 -16.24
C ALA A 374 22.10 0.72 -17.62
N LYS A 375 22.67 -0.49 -17.76
CA LYS A 375 22.64 -1.27 -19.01
C LYS A 375 21.23 -1.76 -19.24
N LEU A 376 20.54 -1.23 -20.25
CA LEU A 376 19.20 -1.66 -20.61
C LEU A 376 19.21 -2.42 -21.94
N GLU A 377 18.44 -3.49 -22.00
CA GLU A 377 18.09 -4.19 -23.24
C GLU A 377 16.57 -4.27 -23.34
N PHE A 378 16.04 -3.96 -24.53
CA PHE A 378 14.60 -3.81 -24.73
C PHE A 378 14.00 -5.01 -25.44
N VAL A 379 12.89 -5.52 -24.89
CA VAL A 379 12.05 -6.53 -25.53
C VAL A 379 10.94 -5.82 -26.30
N GLU A 380 10.60 -6.34 -27.48
CA GLU A 380 9.38 -5.94 -28.20
C GLU A 380 8.26 -6.95 -27.92
N ASP A 381 8.25 -8.08 -28.61
CA ASP A 381 7.23 -9.13 -28.45
C ASP A 381 7.77 -10.38 -27.76
N ARG A 382 9.01 -10.76 -28.07
CA ARG A 382 9.64 -11.98 -27.55
C ARG A 382 11.15 -11.85 -27.47
N MET A 383 11.75 -12.42 -26.41
CA MET A 383 13.19 -12.58 -26.26
C MET A 383 13.52 -14.00 -25.78
N THR A 384 14.61 -14.58 -26.25
CA THR A 384 15.08 -15.91 -25.81
C THR A 384 16.45 -15.77 -25.20
N LEU A 385 16.60 -16.21 -23.96
CA LEU A 385 17.86 -16.29 -23.22
C LEU A 385 18.24 -17.76 -23.10
N THR A 386 19.42 -18.14 -23.59
CA THR A 386 19.89 -19.53 -23.56
C THR A 386 21.40 -19.61 -23.41
N ASP A 387 21.87 -20.65 -22.74
CA ASP A 387 23.29 -21.06 -22.67
C ASP A 387 23.57 -22.30 -23.54
N GLY A 388 22.58 -22.78 -24.31
CA GLY A 388 22.64 -24.01 -25.10
C GLY A 388 22.11 -25.26 -24.38
N ASN A 389 22.09 -25.27 -23.05
CA ASN A 389 21.57 -26.36 -22.22
C ASN A 389 20.20 -26.05 -21.60
N ARG A 390 19.93 -24.77 -21.32
CA ARG A 390 18.69 -24.25 -20.75
C ARG A 390 18.18 -23.09 -21.59
N THR A 391 16.86 -22.99 -21.69
CA THR A 391 16.18 -21.91 -22.40
C THR A 391 15.18 -21.20 -21.48
N ILE A 392 15.21 -19.87 -21.49
CA ILE A 392 14.19 -18.99 -20.93
C ILE A 392 13.61 -18.19 -22.09
N VAL A 393 12.29 -18.18 -22.24
CA VAL A 393 11.60 -17.38 -23.24
C VAL A 393 10.77 -16.32 -22.54
N LEU A 394 11.09 -15.06 -22.81
CA LEU A 394 10.31 -13.91 -22.36
C LEU A 394 9.26 -13.60 -23.42
N TYR A 395 7.99 -13.55 -23.03
CA TYR A 395 6.87 -13.21 -23.90
C TYR A 395 6.20 -11.94 -23.42
N ASN A 396 5.93 -11.00 -24.33
CA ASN A 396 5.00 -9.92 -24.07
C ASN A 396 3.56 -10.46 -24.14
N ILE A 397 2.87 -10.40 -23.01
CA ILE A 397 1.45 -10.77 -22.90
C ILE A 397 0.51 -9.56 -23.02
N GLY A 398 1.07 -8.37 -23.19
CA GLY A 398 0.32 -7.15 -23.42
C GLY A 398 -0.31 -7.07 -24.82
N PRO A 399 -1.31 -6.19 -25.02
CA PRO A 399 -1.94 -5.38 -23.98
C PRO A 399 -2.92 -6.19 -23.12
N THR A 400 -2.91 -5.94 -21.82
CA THR A 400 -3.89 -6.45 -20.87
C THR A 400 -4.61 -5.29 -20.17
N PRO A 401 -5.73 -5.54 -19.48
CA PRO A 401 -6.34 -4.53 -18.61
C PRO A 401 -5.41 -3.99 -17.50
N HIS A 402 -4.31 -4.68 -17.19
CA HIS A 402 -3.34 -4.31 -16.15
C HIS A 402 -2.17 -3.47 -16.67
N ALA A 403 -1.57 -3.90 -17.79
CA ALA A 403 -0.43 -3.23 -18.42
C ALA A 403 -0.51 -3.31 -19.95
N GLU A 404 -0.07 -2.26 -20.65
CA GLU A 404 0.05 -2.29 -22.12
C GLU A 404 1.14 -3.26 -22.57
N ASN A 405 2.21 -3.38 -21.79
CA ASN A 405 3.32 -4.29 -22.02
C ASN A 405 3.70 -4.97 -20.71
N MET A 406 3.77 -6.30 -20.73
CA MET A 406 4.15 -7.10 -19.57
C MET A 406 4.83 -8.39 -20.01
N LEU A 407 5.99 -8.67 -19.43
CA LEU A 407 6.73 -9.90 -19.69
C LEU A 407 6.29 -11.00 -18.73
N VAL A 408 6.07 -12.18 -19.31
CA VAL A 408 6.12 -13.45 -18.57
C VAL A 408 7.37 -14.21 -18.99
N ALA A 409 7.96 -14.97 -18.05
CA ALA A 409 9.11 -15.81 -18.34
C ALA A 409 8.72 -17.29 -18.34
N TYR A 410 8.96 -17.96 -19.47
CA TYR A 410 8.64 -19.37 -19.66
C TYR A 410 9.92 -20.20 -19.79
N LEU A 411 10.04 -21.22 -18.94
CA LEU A 411 11.10 -22.22 -18.96
C LEU A 411 10.49 -23.53 -19.50
N PRO A 412 10.59 -23.82 -20.81
CA PRO A 412 9.87 -24.92 -21.44
C PRO A 412 10.26 -26.29 -20.91
N ASP A 413 11.55 -26.56 -20.72
CA ASP A 413 12.04 -27.87 -20.29
C ASP A 413 11.63 -28.18 -18.85
N GLN A 414 11.49 -27.14 -18.02
CA GLN A 414 11.00 -27.23 -16.65
C GLN A 414 9.47 -27.10 -16.58
N GLY A 415 8.79 -26.65 -17.64
CA GLY A 415 7.36 -26.33 -17.61
C GLY A 415 6.99 -25.30 -16.54
N ILE A 416 7.85 -24.30 -16.29
CA ILE A 416 7.63 -23.21 -15.32
C ILE A 416 7.26 -21.94 -16.07
N LEU A 417 6.20 -21.26 -15.64
CA LEU A 417 5.80 -19.94 -16.13
C LEU A 417 5.78 -18.94 -14.96
N PHE A 418 6.61 -17.92 -15.02
CA PHE A 418 6.57 -16.78 -14.10
C PHE A 418 5.75 -15.65 -14.71
N GLU A 419 4.61 -15.31 -14.09
CA GLU A 419 3.60 -14.37 -14.63
C GLU A 419 3.49 -13.04 -13.89
N ALA A 420 4.05 -12.97 -12.68
CA ALA A 420 3.96 -11.85 -11.74
C ALA A 420 2.55 -11.63 -11.13
N ASP A 421 1.60 -10.99 -11.81
CA ASP A 421 0.42 -10.35 -11.15
C ASP A 421 -0.96 -10.71 -11.70
N HIS A 422 -1.03 -11.31 -12.89
CA HIS A 422 -2.31 -11.62 -13.54
C HIS A 422 -3.05 -12.77 -12.86
N PHE A 423 -2.38 -13.61 -12.06
CA PHE A 423 -3.00 -14.74 -11.38
C PHE A 423 -2.79 -14.75 -9.85
N PRO A 424 -3.86 -14.64 -9.04
CA PRO A 424 -3.73 -14.71 -7.59
C PRO A 424 -3.44 -16.14 -7.12
N GLN A 425 -2.42 -16.30 -6.27
CA GLN A 425 -1.99 -17.59 -5.71
C GLN A 425 -2.11 -17.59 -4.17
N PRO A 426 -3.33 -17.55 -3.62
CA PRO A 426 -3.51 -17.37 -2.18
C PRO A 426 -2.93 -18.54 -1.39
N ALA A 427 -2.27 -18.23 -0.26
CA ALA A 427 -1.63 -19.23 0.59
C ALA A 427 -2.60 -20.29 1.13
N ASN A 428 -3.87 -19.92 1.35
CA ASN A 428 -4.93 -20.83 1.80
C ASN A 428 -5.46 -21.77 0.69
N GLY A 429 -5.01 -21.59 -0.56
CA GLY A 429 -5.42 -22.41 -1.72
C GLY A 429 -6.83 -22.11 -2.25
N VAL A 430 -7.59 -21.18 -1.67
CA VAL A 430 -8.94 -20.84 -2.12
C VAL A 430 -8.87 -19.88 -3.32
N ILE A 431 -8.87 -20.43 -4.52
CA ILE A 431 -8.70 -19.67 -5.77
C ILE A 431 -9.89 -18.72 -6.02
N PRO A 432 -9.72 -17.40 -6.06
CA PRO A 432 -10.83 -16.48 -6.32
C PRO A 432 -11.31 -16.59 -7.79
N PRO A 433 -12.54 -16.11 -8.09
CA PRO A 433 -13.00 -15.95 -9.46
C PRO A 433 -12.07 -15.05 -10.26
N ALA A 434 -11.78 -15.44 -11.49
CA ALA A 434 -10.96 -14.67 -12.42
C ALA A 434 -11.46 -13.22 -12.55
N VAL A 435 -10.52 -12.30 -12.57
CA VAL A 435 -10.74 -10.87 -12.89
C VAL A 435 -10.41 -10.63 -14.37
N PRO A 436 -10.78 -9.47 -14.95
CA PRO A 436 -10.42 -9.14 -16.34
C PRO A 436 -8.94 -9.34 -16.69
N ALA A 437 -8.02 -9.01 -15.77
CA ALA A 437 -6.60 -9.27 -15.96
C ALA A 437 -6.30 -10.78 -16.12
N THR A 438 -6.84 -11.63 -15.25
CA THR A 438 -6.68 -13.09 -15.32
C THR A 438 -7.30 -13.70 -16.59
N LEU A 439 -8.45 -13.16 -17.04
CA LEU A 439 -9.10 -13.60 -18.27
C LEU A 439 -8.23 -13.30 -19.51
N ALA A 440 -7.72 -12.06 -19.61
CA ALA A 440 -6.83 -11.65 -20.70
C ALA A 440 -5.52 -12.46 -20.69
N PHE A 441 -4.98 -12.75 -19.50
CA PHE A 441 -3.82 -13.61 -19.34
C PHE A 441 -4.06 -15.03 -19.88
N ALA A 442 -5.17 -15.67 -19.48
CA ALA A 442 -5.51 -17.01 -19.94
C ALA A 442 -5.66 -17.08 -21.47
N GLU A 443 -6.38 -16.13 -22.06
CA GLU A 443 -6.55 -16.00 -23.51
C GLU A 443 -5.19 -15.86 -24.21
N ARG A 444 -4.32 -15.00 -23.68
CA ARG A 444 -3.00 -14.76 -24.26
C ARG A 444 -2.08 -15.98 -24.18
N LEU A 445 -2.14 -16.76 -23.10
CA LEU A 445 -1.38 -18.02 -23.02
C LEU A 445 -1.83 -19.05 -24.06
N ASP A 446 -3.13 -19.15 -24.32
CA ASP A 446 -3.69 -20.02 -25.33
C ASP A 446 -3.27 -19.59 -26.74
N GLU A 447 -3.32 -18.30 -27.05
CA GLU A 447 -2.83 -17.74 -28.32
C GLU A 447 -1.34 -18.03 -28.57
N LEU A 448 -0.51 -17.88 -27.53
CA LEU A 448 0.93 -18.15 -27.59
C LEU A 448 1.25 -19.64 -27.58
N GLY A 449 0.27 -20.51 -27.32
CA GLY A 449 0.45 -21.96 -27.23
C GLY A 449 1.34 -22.38 -26.04
N ILE A 450 1.41 -21.59 -24.97
CA ILE A 450 2.26 -21.87 -23.81
C ILE A 450 1.64 -22.99 -22.96
N ARG A 451 2.44 -24.01 -22.67
CA ARG A 451 2.01 -25.17 -21.87
C ARG A 451 2.90 -25.33 -20.65
N TYR A 452 2.40 -24.96 -19.49
CA TYR A 452 3.14 -25.03 -18.23
C TYR A 452 2.56 -26.09 -17.28
N THR A 453 3.35 -26.52 -16.32
CA THR A 453 2.92 -27.37 -15.19
C THR A 453 2.95 -26.62 -13.87
N ARG A 454 3.78 -25.58 -13.78
CA ARG A 454 3.97 -24.72 -12.61
C ARG A 454 3.78 -23.27 -13.01
N LEU A 455 2.89 -22.58 -12.30
CA LEU A 455 2.63 -21.15 -12.43
C LEU A 455 3.23 -20.44 -11.22
N VAL A 456 3.95 -19.35 -11.43
CA VAL A 456 4.69 -18.65 -10.37
C VAL A 456 4.40 -17.16 -10.46
N GLY A 457 3.94 -16.57 -9.36
CA GLY A 457 3.67 -15.13 -9.24
C GLY A 457 4.76 -14.39 -8.48
N ALA A 458 4.69 -13.07 -8.49
CA ALA A 458 5.59 -12.19 -7.73
C ALA A 458 5.10 -11.98 -6.28
N HIS A 459 3.83 -12.29 -6.01
CA HIS A 459 3.18 -12.03 -4.73
C HIS A 459 2.74 -13.28 -3.96
N SER A 460 3.40 -14.42 -4.19
CA SER A 460 3.12 -15.63 -3.42
C SER A 460 4.29 -16.61 -3.41
N PRO A 461 4.54 -17.29 -2.26
CA PRO A 461 5.38 -18.48 -2.25
C PRO A 461 4.72 -19.71 -2.90
N ARG A 462 3.39 -19.70 -3.05
CA ARG A 462 2.64 -20.86 -3.53
C ARG A 462 2.77 -20.99 -5.04
N ILE A 463 3.36 -22.09 -5.48
CA ILE A 463 3.38 -22.48 -6.88
C ILE A 463 1.98 -22.93 -7.30
N GLY A 464 1.39 -22.23 -8.27
CA GLY A 464 0.11 -22.60 -8.87
C GLY A 464 0.24 -23.65 -9.97
N SER A 465 -0.91 -24.12 -10.45
CA SER A 465 -1.02 -25.11 -11.53
C SER A 465 -2.03 -24.68 -12.59
N PRO A 466 -2.04 -25.31 -13.78
CA PRO A 466 -3.10 -25.09 -14.77
C PRO A 466 -4.52 -25.34 -14.23
N ALA A 467 -4.66 -26.26 -13.27
CA ALA A 467 -5.94 -26.55 -12.62
C ALA A 467 -6.42 -25.37 -11.75
N ASP A 468 -5.51 -24.64 -11.11
CA ASP A 468 -5.85 -23.44 -10.35
C ASP A 468 -6.39 -22.35 -11.30
N LEU A 469 -5.71 -22.10 -12.42
CA LEU A 469 -6.18 -21.13 -13.42
C LEU A 469 -7.57 -21.52 -13.95
N GLN A 470 -7.76 -22.79 -14.30
CA GLN A 470 -9.06 -23.29 -14.75
C GLN A 470 -10.16 -23.12 -13.69
N ALA A 471 -9.84 -23.33 -12.41
CA ALA A 471 -10.78 -23.12 -11.32
C ALA A 471 -11.20 -21.65 -11.20
N ALA A 472 -10.28 -20.70 -11.37
CA ALA A 472 -10.61 -19.27 -11.37
C ALA A 472 -11.54 -18.90 -12.53
N LEU A 473 -11.26 -19.42 -13.73
CA LEU A 473 -12.08 -19.19 -14.94
C LEU A 473 -13.50 -19.75 -14.76
N GLU A 474 -13.63 -20.97 -14.24
CA GLU A 474 -14.95 -21.57 -14.00
C GLU A 474 -15.75 -20.82 -12.94
N ARG A 475 -15.10 -20.40 -11.84
CA ARG A 475 -15.75 -19.58 -10.80
C ARG A 475 -16.26 -18.25 -11.36
N ALA A 476 -15.49 -17.60 -12.23
CA ALA A 476 -15.94 -16.37 -12.91
C ALA A 476 -17.15 -16.62 -13.82
N ARG A 477 -17.16 -17.74 -14.54
CA ARG A 477 -18.30 -18.12 -15.39
C ARG A 477 -19.58 -18.35 -14.59
N VAL A 478 -19.49 -19.08 -13.47
CA VAL A 478 -20.64 -19.34 -12.58
C VAL A 478 -21.21 -18.04 -12.00
N LEU A 479 -20.34 -17.13 -11.55
CA LEU A 479 -20.79 -15.82 -11.04
C LEU A 479 -21.49 -14.99 -12.10
N SER A 480 -20.97 -14.96 -13.33
CA SER A 480 -21.62 -14.26 -14.45
C SER A 480 -22.97 -14.87 -14.83
N ALA A 481 -23.13 -16.19 -14.69
CA ALA A 481 -24.38 -16.90 -14.98
C ALA A 481 -25.43 -16.80 -13.86
N GLY A 482 -25.00 -16.51 -12.62
CA GLY A 482 -25.85 -16.36 -11.45
C GLY A 482 -26.26 -14.92 -11.13
N ALA A 483 -25.84 -13.94 -11.93
CA ALA A 483 -26.32 -12.56 -11.83
C ALA A 483 -27.77 -12.50 -12.39
N PRO A 484 -28.76 -12.05 -11.59
CA PRO A 484 -30.16 -11.97 -12.00
C PRO A 484 -30.43 -10.98 -13.13
#